data_AF-A0A7W0FD26-F1
#
_entry.id   AF-A0A7W0FD26-F1
#
_cell.length_a   1.000
_cell.length_b   1.000
_cell.length_c   1.000
_cell.angle_alpha   90.00
_cell.angle_beta   90.00
_cell.angle_gamma   90.00
#
_symmetry.space_group_name_H-M   'P 1'
#
loop_
_entity.id
_entity.type
_entity.pdbx_description
1 polymer ?
#
loop_
_entity_poly.entity_id
_entity_poly.type
_entity_poly.pdbx_seq_one_letter_code
_entity_poly.pdbx_strand_id
1 'polypeptide(L)'
;AVPIESNAKGVILMGIEGEGKSYKEMVGDGMSAIYAIGELPISKRPKTDFLVVQNSHLTDIAKQADVVLPSAAFLEASGTIVDYMGRLKYLCKAIEPAGQSMSHREILMAVAKAVGKDIKEPKDADVKKALKAKPKVSLKPFKKKGGLDVNPQEMIESINASVINGSRLLWLKESEKAMAGV
;
A
#
# COMPACT_ATOMS: atom_id res chain seq x y z
N ALA A 1 -18.35 -0.60 8.95
CA ALA A 1 -17.51 0.59 8.65
C ALA A 1 -16.65 0.25 7.44
N VAL A 2 -16.60 1.12 6.43
CA VAL A 2 -15.57 1.00 5.39
C VAL A 2 -14.25 1.42 6.04
N PRO A 3 -13.17 0.65 5.92
CA PRO A 3 -11.89 1.04 6.50
C PRO A 3 -11.40 2.37 5.88
N ILE A 4 -10.59 3.13 6.63
CA ILE A 4 -10.10 4.47 6.24
C ILE A 4 -9.17 4.39 5.01
N GLU A 5 -8.64 3.22 4.72
CA GLU A 5 -7.66 2.96 3.69
C GLU A 5 -8.32 2.86 2.30
N SER A 6 -7.78 3.62 1.33
CA SER A 6 -8.35 3.76 -0.02
C SER A 6 -8.50 2.44 -0.80
N ASN A 7 -7.76 1.39 -0.42
CA ASN A 7 -7.79 0.09 -1.08
C ASN A 7 -8.62 -0.98 -0.34
N ALA A 8 -9.10 -0.71 0.87
CA ALA A 8 -9.61 -1.75 1.75
C ALA A 8 -10.84 -2.49 1.20
N LYS A 9 -11.73 -1.78 0.50
CA LYS A 9 -12.89 -2.41 -0.13
C LYS A 9 -12.49 -3.38 -1.24
N GLY A 10 -11.49 -3.03 -2.03
CA GLY A 10 -10.95 -3.90 -3.08
C GLY A 10 -10.30 -5.16 -2.48
N VAL A 11 -9.52 -5.01 -1.42
CA VAL A 11 -8.87 -6.11 -0.68
C VAL A 11 -9.90 -7.12 -0.16
N ILE A 12 -10.98 -6.63 0.48
CA ILE A 12 -12.07 -7.49 0.96
C ILE A 12 -12.79 -8.21 -0.18
N LEU A 13 -13.04 -7.54 -1.31
CA LEU A 13 -13.67 -8.16 -2.48
C LEU A 13 -12.78 -9.22 -3.15
N MET A 14 -11.47 -9.10 -3.02
CA MET A 14 -10.52 -10.13 -3.45
C MET A 14 -10.47 -11.33 -2.49
N GLY A 15 -11.21 -11.29 -1.37
CA GLY A 15 -11.19 -12.33 -0.35
C GLY A 15 -9.92 -12.34 0.49
N ILE A 16 -9.14 -11.25 0.43
CA ILE A 16 -7.99 -11.07 1.33
C ILE A 16 -8.55 -10.59 2.66
N GLU A 17 -8.82 -11.55 3.53
CA GLU A 17 -9.26 -11.32 4.90
C GLU A 17 -8.07 -11.47 5.85
N GLY A 18 -8.14 -10.82 7.00
CA GLY A 18 -7.08 -10.90 8.02
C GLY A 18 -7.10 -12.26 8.72
N GLU A 19 -6.50 -13.27 8.11
CA GLU A 19 -6.16 -14.54 8.75
C GLU A 19 -4.73 -14.48 9.30
N GLY A 20 -4.52 -14.93 10.53
CA GLY A 20 -3.21 -14.92 11.19
C GLY A 20 -2.98 -13.73 12.13
N LYS A 21 -1.73 -13.26 12.20
CA LYS A 21 -1.30 -12.20 13.14
C LYS A 21 -1.92 -10.84 12.75
N SER A 22 -2.36 -10.07 13.74
CA SER A 22 -2.81 -8.69 13.55
C SER A 22 -1.67 -7.77 13.13
N TYR A 23 -1.99 -6.58 12.61
CA TYR A 23 -0.98 -5.56 12.27
C TYR A 23 0.00 -5.27 13.41
N LYS A 24 -0.52 -5.14 14.65
CA LYS A 24 0.30 -4.85 15.83
C LYS A 24 1.25 -6.00 16.15
N GLU A 25 0.79 -7.24 15.99
CA GLU A 25 1.64 -8.42 16.15
C GLU A 25 2.66 -8.53 15.01
N MET A 26 2.28 -8.26 13.76
CA MET A 26 3.22 -8.24 12.63
C MET A 26 4.35 -7.24 12.83
N VAL A 27 4.04 -6.03 13.30
CA VAL A 27 5.06 -4.99 13.53
C VAL A 27 5.87 -5.21 14.81
N GLY A 28 5.25 -5.81 15.84
CA GLY A 28 5.83 -5.93 17.18
C GLY A 28 6.53 -7.26 17.49
N ASP A 29 6.10 -8.36 16.88
CA ASP A 29 6.30 -9.71 17.42
C ASP A 29 7.33 -10.55 16.65
N GLY A 30 8.33 -9.90 16.04
CA GLY A 30 9.48 -10.56 15.41
C GLY A 30 9.07 -11.46 14.24
N MET A 31 8.79 -10.88 13.07
CA MET A 31 8.55 -11.69 11.86
C MET A 31 9.86 -12.06 11.18
N SER A 32 9.95 -13.26 10.60
CA SER A 32 11.10 -13.62 9.75
C SER A 32 11.18 -12.75 8.49
N ALA A 33 10.04 -12.37 7.92
CA ALA A 33 9.98 -11.42 6.82
C ALA A 33 8.69 -10.62 6.82
N ILE A 34 8.76 -9.36 6.39
CA ILE A 34 7.61 -8.50 6.11
C ILE A 34 7.73 -7.97 4.69
N TYR A 35 6.68 -8.20 3.89
CA TYR A 35 6.51 -7.60 2.57
C TYR A 35 5.46 -6.49 2.66
N ALA A 36 5.90 -5.24 2.60
CA ALA A 36 5.06 -4.06 2.68
C ALA A 36 4.74 -3.52 1.28
N ILE A 37 3.45 -3.26 1.00
CA ILE A 37 2.99 -2.65 -0.25
C ILE A 37 2.36 -1.30 0.07
N GLY A 38 2.92 -0.23 -0.51
CA GLY A 38 2.47 1.13 -0.28
C GLY A 38 2.89 1.69 1.08
N GLU A 39 2.05 2.56 1.63
CA GLU A 39 2.33 3.22 2.91
C GLU A 39 1.95 2.36 4.11
N LEU A 40 2.83 2.34 5.11
CA LEU A 40 2.53 1.79 6.42
C LEU A 40 2.38 2.92 7.44
N PRO A 41 1.38 2.88 8.33
CA PRO A 41 1.22 3.87 9.39
C PRO A 41 2.19 3.62 10.55
N ILE A 42 3.50 3.56 10.27
CA ILE A 42 4.60 3.43 11.25
C ILE A 42 5.80 4.25 10.80
N SER A 43 6.45 4.90 11.76
CA SER A 43 7.67 5.68 11.53
C SER A 43 8.97 4.88 11.69
N LYS A 44 8.90 3.74 12.39
CA LYS A 44 10.06 2.90 12.69
C LYS A 44 9.95 1.54 12.01
N ARG A 45 11.09 0.99 11.62
CA ARG A 45 11.22 -0.36 11.10
C ARG A 45 10.53 -1.37 12.05
N PRO A 46 9.62 -2.23 11.54
CA PRO A 46 9.03 -3.29 12.34
C PRO A 46 10.11 -4.28 12.81
N LYS A 47 9.86 -4.99 13.90
CA LYS A 47 10.76 -6.06 14.35
C LYS A 47 10.67 -7.23 13.37
N THR A 48 11.60 -7.28 12.42
CA THR A 48 11.68 -8.34 11.42
C THR A 48 13.11 -8.57 10.95
N ASP A 49 13.43 -9.83 10.62
CA ASP A 49 14.73 -10.21 10.09
C ASP A 49 14.93 -9.72 8.65
N PHE A 50 13.83 -9.58 7.88
CA PHE A 50 13.89 -9.14 6.49
C PHE A 50 12.68 -8.26 6.10
N LEU A 51 12.94 -7.03 5.65
CA LEU A 51 11.93 -6.07 5.25
C LEU A 51 12.04 -5.73 3.77
N VAL A 52 10.99 -6.06 3.02
CA VAL A 52 10.79 -5.64 1.62
C VAL A 52 9.75 -4.53 1.58
N VAL A 53 10.09 -3.39 0.98
CA VAL A 53 9.14 -2.29 0.76
C VAL A 53 8.93 -2.06 -0.72
N GLN A 54 7.69 -2.26 -1.16
CA GLN A 54 7.25 -1.96 -2.52
C GLN A 54 6.47 -0.65 -2.53
N ASN A 55 7.10 0.42 -2.98
CA ASN A 55 6.50 1.75 -2.98
C ASN A 55 6.97 2.61 -4.16
N SER A 56 6.18 3.62 -4.50
CA SER A 56 6.46 4.58 -5.58
C SER A 56 7.40 5.69 -5.15
N HIS A 57 7.48 5.97 -3.85
CA HIS A 57 8.34 7.00 -3.29
C HIS A 57 9.26 6.40 -2.21
N LEU A 58 10.40 7.05 -2.01
CA LEU A 58 11.35 6.69 -0.96
C LEU A 58 10.89 7.24 0.40
N THR A 59 9.87 6.60 0.98
CA THR A 59 9.33 6.98 2.30
C THR A 59 10.24 6.55 3.45
N ASP A 60 9.97 7.01 4.66
CA ASP A 60 10.83 6.74 5.81
C ASP A 60 10.95 5.25 6.15
N ILE A 61 9.90 4.48 5.87
CA ILE A 61 9.96 3.02 5.99
C ILE A 61 10.77 2.38 4.84
N ALA A 62 10.69 2.91 3.62
CA ALA A 62 11.46 2.43 2.48
C ALA A 62 12.97 2.66 2.69
N LYS A 63 13.36 3.79 3.30
CA LYS A 63 14.76 4.06 3.69
C LYS A 63 15.31 3.07 4.71
N GLN A 64 14.43 2.45 5.50
CA GLN A 64 14.78 1.47 6.52
C GLN A 64 14.67 0.03 6.02
N ALA A 65 14.25 -0.22 4.78
CA ALA A 65 14.07 -1.55 4.23
C ALA A 65 15.39 -2.21 3.81
N ASP A 66 15.43 -3.55 3.79
CA ASP A 66 16.58 -4.27 3.23
C ASP A 66 16.52 -4.30 1.70
N VAL A 67 15.29 -4.35 1.16
CA VAL A 67 15.03 -4.30 -0.28
C VAL A 67 13.92 -3.31 -0.55
N VAL A 68 14.17 -2.41 -1.49
CA VAL A 68 13.16 -1.50 -2.03
C VAL A 68 12.81 -1.91 -3.46
N LEU A 69 11.52 -2.11 -3.72
CA LEU A 69 10.98 -2.45 -5.03
C LEU A 69 10.19 -1.24 -5.57
N PRO A 70 10.76 -0.47 -6.52
CA PRO A 70 10.13 0.75 -7.00
C PRO A 70 8.87 0.44 -7.81
N SER A 71 7.71 0.87 -7.31
CA SER A 71 6.42 0.68 -7.98
C SER A 71 5.97 1.93 -8.74
N ALA A 72 5.36 1.74 -9.89
CA ALA A 72 4.71 2.82 -10.63
C ALA A 72 3.61 3.48 -9.79
N ALA A 73 3.50 4.81 -9.87
CA ALA A 73 2.43 5.57 -9.23
C ALA A 73 1.07 5.29 -9.89
N PHE A 74 -0.03 5.68 -9.24
CA PHE A 74 -1.37 5.35 -9.73
C PHE A 74 -1.70 5.96 -11.11
N LEU A 75 -1.05 7.06 -11.53
CA LEU A 75 -1.20 7.64 -12.87
C LEU A 75 -0.32 6.99 -13.93
N GLU A 76 0.65 6.18 -13.51
CA GLU A 76 1.66 5.55 -14.37
C GLU A 76 1.30 4.11 -14.76
N ALA A 77 0.29 3.53 -14.12
CA ALA A 77 -0.12 2.15 -14.34
C ALA A 77 -1.59 2.03 -14.77
N SER A 78 -1.83 1.16 -15.74
CA SER A 78 -3.19 0.74 -16.09
C SER A 78 -3.67 -0.38 -15.18
N GLY A 79 -4.95 -0.37 -14.84
CA GLY A 79 -5.54 -1.40 -13.99
C GLY A 79 -7.01 -1.15 -13.68
N THR A 80 -7.44 -1.65 -12.54
CA THR A 80 -8.81 -1.48 -12.08
C THR A 80 -8.85 -1.09 -10.62
N ILE A 81 -9.74 -0.17 -10.27
CA ILE A 81 -10.01 0.25 -8.89
C ILE A 81 -11.46 -0.02 -8.55
N VAL A 82 -11.75 -0.22 -7.28
CA VAL A 82 -13.12 -0.34 -6.77
C VAL A 82 -13.45 0.88 -5.95
N ASP A 83 -14.51 1.60 -6.32
CA ASP A 83 -14.93 2.77 -5.57
C ASP A 83 -15.65 2.41 -4.26
N TYR A 84 -15.94 3.42 -3.44
CA TYR A 84 -16.68 3.24 -2.18
C TYR A 84 -18.07 2.61 -2.35
N MET A 85 -18.69 2.75 -3.52
CA MET A 85 -19.97 2.11 -3.86
C MET A 85 -19.79 0.66 -4.32
N GLY A 86 -18.56 0.19 -4.54
CA GLY A 86 -18.24 -1.17 -4.95
C GLY A 86 -18.23 -1.35 -6.46
N ARG A 87 -18.21 -0.25 -7.21
CA ARG A 87 -18.19 -0.29 -8.68
C ARG A 87 -16.75 -0.40 -9.16
N LEU A 88 -16.53 -1.32 -10.09
CA LEU A 88 -15.25 -1.41 -10.81
C LEU A 88 -15.10 -0.21 -11.74
N LYS A 89 -13.94 0.42 -11.68
CA LYS A 89 -13.51 1.46 -12.61
C LYS A 89 -12.19 1.03 -13.23
N TYR A 90 -12.05 1.29 -14.52
CA TYR A 90 -10.76 1.12 -15.19
C TYR A 90 -9.92 2.36 -14.95
N LEU A 91 -8.66 2.14 -14.61
CA LEU A 91 -7.64 3.15 -14.49
C LEU A 91 -6.77 3.05 -15.75
N CYS A 92 -6.72 4.14 -16.50
CA CYS A 92 -5.87 4.24 -17.67
C CYS A 92 -4.57 4.93 -17.28
N LYS A 93 -3.45 4.37 -17.74
CA LYS A 93 -2.15 5.04 -17.67
C LYS A 93 -2.23 6.41 -18.34
N ALA A 94 -1.88 7.46 -17.59
CA ALA A 94 -1.84 8.84 -18.06
C ALA A 94 -0.43 9.27 -18.47
N ILE A 95 0.60 8.74 -17.80
CA ILE A 95 2.02 9.00 -18.05
C ILE A 95 2.82 7.70 -17.97
N GLU A 96 4.03 7.67 -18.53
CA GLU A 96 4.90 6.49 -18.43
C GLU A 96 5.49 6.35 -17.01
N PRO A 97 5.70 5.12 -16.50
CA PRO A 97 6.40 4.89 -15.24
C PRO A 97 7.78 5.53 -15.20
N ALA A 98 8.15 6.11 -14.07
CA ALA A 98 9.44 6.72 -13.89
C ALA A 98 10.56 5.66 -13.81
N GLY A 99 11.61 5.82 -14.63
CA GLY A 99 12.82 4.99 -14.57
C GLY A 99 12.54 3.51 -14.80
N GLN A 100 12.89 2.67 -13.81
CA GLN A 100 12.69 1.21 -13.84
C GLN A 100 11.48 0.77 -13.03
N SER A 101 10.61 1.70 -12.63
CA SER A 101 9.41 1.40 -11.87
C SER A 101 8.46 0.51 -12.65
N MET A 102 7.91 -0.49 -11.98
CA MET A 102 6.96 -1.44 -12.56
C MET A 102 5.61 -1.35 -11.84
N SER A 103 4.53 -1.74 -12.49
CA SER A 103 3.23 -1.81 -11.81
C SER A 103 3.28 -2.79 -10.64
N HIS A 104 2.38 -2.60 -9.65
CA HIS A 104 2.38 -3.50 -8.49
C HIS A 104 2.23 -4.98 -8.86
N ARG A 105 1.45 -5.26 -9.91
CA ARG A 105 1.24 -6.61 -10.44
C ARG A 105 2.52 -7.20 -11.02
N GLU A 106 3.22 -6.44 -11.87
CA GLU A 106 4.47 -6.90 -12.51
C GLU A 106 5.54 -7.22 -11.48
N ILE A 107 5.67 -6.40 -10.44
CA ILE A 107 6.62 -6.64 -9.34
C ILE A 107 6.27 -7.95 -8.62
N LEU A 108 5.00 -8.17 -8.27
CA LEU A 108 4.59 -9.41 -7.59
C LEU A 108 4.82 -10.65 -8.47
N MET A 109 4.57 -10.56 -9.78
CA MET A 109 4.87 -11.64 -10.72
C MET A 109 6.38 -11.91 -10.82
N ALA A 110 7.19 -10.86 -10.87
CA ALA A 110 8.66 -10.99 -10.90
C ALA A 110 9.20 -11.61 -9.61
N VAL A 111 8.70 -11.20 -8.45
CA VAL A 111 9.05 -11.78 -7.14
C VAL A 111 8.63 -13.24 -7.09
N ALA A 112 7.40 -13.57 -7.50
CA ALA A 112 6.92 -14.96 -7.54
C ALA A 112 7.84 -15.85 -8.39
N LYS A 113 8.20 -15.38 -9.59
CA LYS A 113 9.14 -16.08 -10.46
C LYS A 113 10.51 -16.26 -9.81
N ALA A 114 11.03 -15.23 -9.14
CA ALA A 114 12.32 -15.27 -8.45
C ALA A 114 12.34 -16.30 -7.30
N VAL A 115 11.21 -16.51 -6.61
CA VAL A 115 11.08 -17.53 -5.55
C VAL A 115 10.62 -18.90 -6.08
N GLY A 116 10.66 -19.11 -7.41
CA GLY A 116 10.32 -20.39 -8.04
C GLY A 116 8.82 -20.72 -8.06
N LYS A 117 7.95 -19.71 -7.95
CA LYS A 117 6.49 -19.86 -8.09
C LYS A 117 6.04 -19.37 -9.46
N ASP A 118 5.36 -20.23 -10.19
CA ASP A 118 4.71 -19.86 -11.44
C ASP A 118 3.27 -19.39 -11.16
N ILE A 119 3.05 -18.08 -11.25
CA ILE A 119 1.74 -17.46 -11.06
C ILE A 119 1.26 -16.96 -12.42
N LYS A 120 0.05 -17.38 -12.80
CA LYS A 120 -0.57 -16.92 -14.04
C LYS A 120 -0.99 -15.47 -13.92
N GLU A 121 -0.73 -14.70 -14.97
CA GLU A 121 -1.19 -13.32 -15.02
C GLU A 121 -2.73 -13.26 -14.98
N PRO A 122 -3.32 -12.44 -14.08
CA PRO A 122 -4.76 -12.31 -13.96
C PRO A 122 -5.36 -11.67 -15.22
N LYS A 123 -6.47 -12.25 -15.70
CA LYS A 123 -7.26 -11.71 -16.81
C LYS A 123 -8.41 -10.84 -16.29
N ASP A 124 -8.97 -10.00 -17.15
CA ASP A 124 -10.18 -9.22 -16.83
C ASP A 124 -11.34 -10.08 -16.31
N ALA A 125 -11.44 -11.31 -16.79
CA ALA A 125 -12.42 -12.29 -16.32
C ALA A 125 -12.22 -12.64 -14.83
N ASP A 126 -10.98 -12.75 -14.38
CA ASP A 126 -10.63 -13.04 -12.98
C ASP A 126 -10.99 -11.86 -12.07
N VAL A 127 -10.72 -10.63 -12.52
CA VAL A 127 -11.12 -9.40 -11.82
C VAL A 127 -12.65 -9.32 -11.69
N LYS A 128 -13.37 -9.57 -12.79
CA LYS A 128 -14.85 -9.60 -12.79
C LYS A 128 -15.41 -10.70 -11.89
N LYS A 129 -14.73 -11.84 -11.79
CA LYS A 129 -15.11 -12.94 -10.90
C LYS A 129 -14.92 -12.55 -9.43
N ALA A 130 -13.81 -11.91 -9.09
CA ALA A 130 -13.56 -11.41 -7.73
C ALA A 130 -14.67 -10.45 -7.27
N LEU A 131 -15.15 -9.55 -8.14
CA LEU A 131 -16.27 -8.65 -7.80
C LEU A 131 -17.61 -9.33 -7.54
N LYS A 132 -17.82 -10.51 -8.14
CA LYS A 132 -19.04 -11.31 -7.93
C LYS A 132 -18.98 -12.10 -6.62
N ALA A 133 -17.80 -12.21 -6.01
CA ALA A 133 -17.73 -12.72 -4.65
C ALA A 133 -18.58 -11.79 -3.78
N LYS A 134 -19.59 -12.37 -3.13
CA LYS A 134 -20.33 -11.70 -2.07
C LYS A 134 -19.61 -12.06 -0.77
N PRO A 135 -18.63 -11.27 -0.31
CA PRO A 135 -18.06 -11.52 1.01
C PRO A 135 -19.20 -11.50 2.02
N LYS A 136 -19.20 -12.43 2.98
CA LYS A 136 -20.15 -12.43 4.10
C LYS A 136 -19.81 -11.26 5.03
N VAL A 137 -20.04 -10.04 4.58
CA VAL A 137 -19.84 -8.84 5.38
C VAL A 137 -21.01 -8.73 6.33
N SER A 138 -20.88 -9.35 7.51
CA SER A 138 -21.74 -9.07 8.64
C SER A 138 -21.40 -7.66 9.13
N LEU A 139 -22.25 -6.67 8.80
CA LEU A 139 -22.18 -5.34 9.38
C LEU A 139 -22.54 -5.44 10.86
N LYS A 140 -21.54 -5.71 11.69
CA LYS A 140 -21.67 -5.61 13.16
C LYS A 140 -21.48 -4.15 13.57
N PRO A 141 -22.18 -3.66 14.61
CA PRO A 141 -21.87 -2.38 15.22
C PRO A 141 -20.37 -2.28 15.51
N PHE A 142 -19.77 -1.14 15.18
CA PHE A 142 -18.35 -0.93 15.42
C PHE A 142 -18.08 -1.06 16.92
N LYS A 143 -17.23 -2.02 17.29
CA LYS A 143 -16.68 -2.14 18.63
C LYS A 143 -15.20 -1.85 18.53
N LYS A 144 -14.72 -0.83 19.25
CA LYS A 144 -13.30 -0.49 19.29
C LYS A 144 -12.53 -1.73 19.76
N LYS A 145 -11.71 -2.29 18.87
CA LYS A 145 -10.81 -3.40 19.18
C LYS A 145 -9.45 -2.80 19.59
N GLY A 146 -8.75 -3.47 20.51
CA GLY A 146 -7.37 -3.09 20.84
C GLY A 146 -6.51 -3.09 19.58
N GLY A 147 -5.74 -2.01 19.37
CA GLY A 147 -4.97 -1.80 18.14
C GLY A 147 -5.58 -0.81 17.14
N LEU A 148 -6.79 -0.32 17.39
CA LEU A 148 -7.38 0.86 16.71
C LEU A 148 -7.16 2.15 17.53
N ASP A 149 -6.23 2.11 18.48
CA ASP A 149 -5.85 3.21 19.36
C ASP A 149 -4.73 4.06 18.71
N VAL A 150 -4.88 4.34 17.42
CA VAL A 150 -3.94 5.16 16.64
C VAL A 150 -4.35 6.62 16.70
N ASN A 151 -3.37 7.52 16.84
CA ASN A 151 -3.60 8.95 16.70
C ASN A 151 -4.03 9.22 15.23
N PRO A 152 -5.25 9.74 14.98
CA PRO A 152 -5.73 9.95 13.62
C PRO A 152 -4.85 10.90 12.80
N GLN A 153 -4.27 11.92 13.43
CA GLN A 153 -3.42 12.89 12.74
C GLN A 153 -2.14 12.24 12.24
N GLU A 154 -1.43 11.54 13.14
CA GLU A 154 -0.20 10.81 12.78
C GLU A 154 -0.48 9.74 11.71
N MET A 155 -1.62 9.04 11.81
CA MET A 155 -2.03 8.06 10.81
C MET A 155 -2.26 8.70 9.43
N ILE A 156 -2.99 9.81 9.38
CA ILE A 156 -3.27 10.54 8.14
C ILE A 156 -1.97 11.05 7.50
N GLU A 157 -1.08 11.64 8.31
CA GLU A 157 0.22 12.12 7.83
C GLU A 157 1.06 10.97 7.28
N SER A 158 1.13 9.85 8.00
CA SER A 158 1.90 8.67 7.57
C SER A 158 1.37 8.04 6.28
N ILE A 159 0.03 7.89 6.15
CA ILE A 159 -0.59 7.30 4.96
C ILE A 159 -0.46 8.23 3.74
N ASN A 160 -0.34 9.54 3.95
CA ASN A 160 -0.18 10.51 2.88
C ASN A 160 1.27 10.98 2.71
N ALA A 161 2.25 10.32 3.35
CA ALA A 161 3.65 10.75 3.36
C ALA A 161 4.21 10.93 1.94
N SER A 162 3.91 10.02 1.02
CA SER A 162 4.29 10.14 -0.39
C SER A 162 3.76 11.43 -1.06
N VAL A 163 2.51 11.80 -0.79
CA VAL A 163 1.88 13.00 -1.39
C VAL A 163 2.38 14.28 -0.72
N ILE A 164 2.50 14.27 0.60
CA ILE A 164 2.92 15.44 1.40
C ILE A 164 4.40 15.74 1.13
N ASN A 165 5.26 14.72 1.18
CA ASN A 165 6.71 14.87 1.09
C ASN A 165 7.22 14.89 -0.35
N GLY A 166 6.47 14.31 -1.30
CA GLY A 166 6.74 14.45 -2.74
C GLY A 166 6.27 15.78 -3.33
N SER A 167 5.57 16.62 -2.55
CA SER A 167 5.04 17.89 -3.03
C SER A 167 6.16 18.91 -3.28
N ARG A 168 6.13 19.52 -4.47
CA ARG A 168 6.98 20.70 -4.79
C ARG A 168 6.82 21.84 -3.78
N LEU A 169 5.68 21.94 -3.10
CA LEU A 169 5.45 22.95 -2.06
C LEU A 169 6.30 22.70 -0.82
N LEU A 170 6.56 21.44 -0.45
CA LEU A 170 7.45 21.13 0.66
C LEU A 170 8.88 21.50 0.27
N TRP A 171 9.30 21.17 -0.95
CA TRP A 171 10.61 21.53 -1.47
C TRP A 171 10.83 23.05 -1.50
N LEU A 172 9.81 23.81 -1.92
CA LEU A 172 9.81 25.27 -1.87
C LEU A 172 9.92 25.79 -0.43
N LYS A 173 9.14 25.24 0.51
CA LYS A 173 9.17 25.63 1.92
C LYS A 173 10.51 25.34 2.60
N GLU A 174 11.13 24.20 2.28
CA GLU A 174 12.47 23.85 2.76
C GLU A 174 13.54 24.75 2.15
N SER A 175 13.43 25.05 0.85
CA SER A 175 14.32 25.99 0.16
C SER A 175 14.20 27.40 0.72
N GLU A 176 12.98 27.90 0.97
CA GLU A 176 12.73 29.19 1.60
C GLU A 176 13.33 29.26 3.01
N LYS A 177 13.15 28.21 3.83
CA LYS A 177 13.79 28.13 5.16
C LYS A 177 15.31 28.10 5.09
N ALA A 178 15.87 27.35 4.15
CA ALA A 178 17.32 27.28 3.95
C ALA A 178 17.89 28.64 3.50
N MET A 179 17.18 29.37 2.63
CA MET A 179 17.57 30.72 2.22
C MET A 179 17.34 31.78 3.31
N ALA A 180 16.34 31.63 4.17
CA ALA A 180 16.10 32.55 5.30
C ALA A 180 17.07 32.36 6.48
N GLY A 181 17.84 31.28 6.48
CA GLY A 181 18.89 30.99 7.46
C GLY A 181 20.30 31.41 7.02
N VAL A 182 20.44 32.04 5.84
CA VAL A 182 21.67 32.65 5.29
C VAL A 182 21.51 34.17 5.33
#